data_AF-A0A940AIR4-F1
#
_entry.id   AF-A0A940AIR4-F1
#
_cell.length_a   1.000
_cell.length_b   1.000
_cell.length_c   1.000
_cell.angle_alpha   90.00
_cell.angle_beta   90.00
_cell.angle_gamma   90.00
#
_symmetry.space_group_name_H-M   'P 1'
#
loop_
_entity.id
_entity.type
_entity.pdbx_description
1 polymer ?
#
loop_
_entity_poly.entity_id
_entity_poly.type
_entity_poly.pdbx_seq_one_letter_code
_entity_poly.pdbx_strand_id
1 'polypeptide(L)'
;MKKLFCLLMLFVVATVAFAEEIKVRTGDVFGVSMIDYFTPVEKSVSGGKTCVAAIKNVDKDLWCVTLIAESKSTQFPKTFEYYLKAGDTITVYRFPDIQNEVKLKFKSITWNEAVVEAGK
;
A
#
# COMPACT_ATOMS: atom_id res chain seq x y z
N MET A 1 -15.61 -42.99 -4.70
CA MET A 1 -15.56 -41.71 -5.45
C MET A 1 -16.02 -40.47 -4.66
N LYS A 2 -16.74 -40.57 -3.53
CA LYS A 2 -17.14 -39.38 -2.73
C LYS A 2 -16.01 -38.71 -1.93
N LYS A 3 -14.98 -39.47 -1.52
CA LYS A 3 -13.87 -38.95 -0.68
C LYS A 3 -12.87 -38.07 -1.46
N LEU A 4 -12.78 -38.23 -2.78
CA LEU A 4 -11.87 -37.45 -3.62
C LEU A 4 -12.41 -36.02 -3.89
N PHE A 5 -13.73 -35.87 -3.92
CA PHE A 5 -14.39 -34.58 -4.17
C PHE A 5 -14.24 -33.61 -2.98
N CYS A 6 -14.27 -34.12 -1.74
CA CYS A 6 -14.02 -33.31 -0.55
C CYS A 6 -12.55 -32.83 -0.48
N LEU A 7 -11.60 -33.62 -0.98
CA LEU A 7 -10.18 -33.25 -0.99
C LEU A 7 -9.90 -32.13 -2.01
N LEU A 8 -10.60 -32.15 -3.15
CA LEU A 8 -10.53 -31.09 -4.17
C LEU A 8 -11.16 -29.78 -3.69
N MET A 9 -12.27 -29.81 -2.94
CA MET A 9 -12.83 -28.59 -2.36
C MET A 9 -11.92 -27.97 -1.28
N LEU A 10 -11.20 -28.78 -0.48
CA LEU A 10 -10.22 -28.25 0.47
C LEU A 10 -9.02 -27.59 -0.23
N PHE A 11 -8.65 -28.06 -1.43
CA PHE A 11 -7.59 -27.42 -2.23
C PHE A 11 -8.02 -26.10 -2.87
N VAL A 12 -9.30 -25.96 -3.25
CA VAL A 12 -9.85 -24.71 -3.82
C VAL A 12 -10.01 -23.61 -2.74
N VAL A 13 -10.18 -23.98 -1.47
CA VAL A 13 -10.19 -23.00 -0.36
C VAL A 13 -8.77 -22.57 0.04
N ALA A 14 -7.74 -23.34 -0.30
CA ALA A 14 -6.35 -22.99 -0.01
C ALA A 14 -5.77 -21.91 -0.96
N THR A 15 -6.45 -21.62 -2.08
CA THR A 15 -6.06 -20.54 -3.00
C THR A 15 -6.71 -19.20 -2.67
N VAL A 16 -7.21 -19.01 -1.44
CA VAL A 16 -7.48 -17.66 -0.93
C VAL A 16 -6.13 -16.98 -0.83
N ALA A 17 -5.78 -16.24 -1.90
CA ALA A 17 -4.63 -15.36 -1.97
C ALA A 17 -4.69 -14.47 -0.73
N PHE A 18 -3.79 -14.73 0.24
CA PHE A 18 -3.67 -13.92 1.44
C PHE A 18 -3.17 -12.55 1.01
N ALA A 19 -4.10 -11.63 0.77
CA ALA A 19 -3.78 -10.24 0.59
C ALA A 19 -3.30 -9.69 1.95
N GLU A 20 -2.10 -9.11 1.96
CA GLU A 20 -1.45 -8.66 3.19
C GLU A 20 -2.11 -7.36 3.64
N GLU A 21 -2.73 -7.37 4.83
CA GLU A 21 -3.31 -6.16 5.43
C GLU A 21 -2.24 -5.41 6.23
N ILE A 22 -2.08 -4.13 5.93
CA ILE A 22 -1.01 -3.27 6.44
C ILE A 22 -1.66 -2.01 6.99
N LYS A 23 -1.32 -1.68 8.23
CA LYS A 23 -1.79 -0.46 8.90
C LYS A 23 -0.67 0.56 8.90
N VAL A 24 -0.94 1.73 8.35
CA VAL A 24 0.00 2.84 8.31
C VAL A 24 -0.62 4.06 8.99
N ARG A 25 0.17 4.76 9.79
CA ARG A 25 -0.25 5.97 10.50
C ARG A 25 0.56 7.17 10.07
N THR A 26 0.07 8.36 10.39
CA THR A 26 0.85 9.57 10.20
C THR A 26 2.17 9.45 10.97
N GLY A 27 3.28 9.71 10.29
CA GLY A 27 4.64 9.54 10.80
C GLY A 27 5.28 8.17 10.51
N ASP A 28 4.49 7.17 10.11
CA ASP A 28 5.00 5.84 9.81
C ASP A 28 5.70 5.81 8.45
N VAL A 29 6.56 4.81 8.29
CA VAL A 29 6.99 4.35 6.97
C VAL A 29 5.77 3.82 6.23
N PHE A 30 5.57 4.23 4.99
CA PHE A 30 4.49 3.72 4.17
C PHE A 30 4.83 2.31 3.69
N GLY A 31 4.54 1.29 4.49
CA GLY A 31 5.07 -0.06 4.30
C GLY A 31 4.75 -1.02 5.43
N VAL A 32 5.32 -2.22 5.33
CA VAL A 32 5.29 -3.25 6.39
C VAL A 32 6.36 -2.96 7.45
N SER A 33 7.51 -2.43 7.02
CA SER A 33 8.63 -2.11 7.91
C SER A 33 9.59 -1.08 7.30
N MET A 34 10.65 -0.75 8.03
CA MET A 34 11.75 0.11 7.55
C MET A 34 12.48 -0.45 6.32
N ILE A 35 12.42 -1.76 6.08
CA ILE A 35 13.13 -2.46 5.00
C ILE A 35 12.18 -3.09 3.97
N ASP A 36 10.87 -2.97 4.18
CA ASP A 36 9.82 -3.48 3.31
C ASP A 36 8.74 -2.41 3.24
N TYR A 37 8.87 -1.54 2.25
CA TYR A 37 8.06 -0.35 2.12
C TYR A 37 7.66 -0.07 0.68
N PHE A 38 6.63 0.74 0.55
CA PHE A 38 6.06 1.15 -0.71
C PHE A 38 6.59 2.51 -1.11
N THR A 39 6.74 2.74 -2.41
CA THR A 39 7.09 4.05 -2.96
C THR A 39 6.22 4.38 -4.17
N PRO A 40 5.77 5.63 -4.33
CA PRO A 40 5.02 6.07 -5.49
C PRO A 40 5.70 5.70 -6.82
N VAL A 41 4.92 5.31 -7.82
CA VAL A 41 5.43 5.07 -9.18
C VAL A 41 5.77 6.41 -9.84
N GLU A 42 6.99 6.89 -9.62
CA GLU A 42 7.53 8.04 -10.34
C GLU A 42 9.00 7.83 -10.67
N LYS A 43 9.40 8.09 -11.93
CA LYS A 43 10.77 7.87 -12.42
C LYS A 43 11.86 8.60 -11.62
N SER A 44 11.49 9.68 -10.93
CA SER A 44 12.43 10.47 -10.13
C SER A 44 12.69 9.87 -8.74
N VAL A 45 11.87 8.92 -8.30
CA VAL A 45 11.95 8.26 -6.99
C VAL A 45 12.37 6.80 -7.20
N SER A 46 13.68 6.57 -7.28
CA SER A 46 14.24 5.22 -7.42
C SER A 46 14.82 4.74 -6.07
N GLY A 47 14.00 4.08 -5.26
CA GLY A 47 14.47 3.39 -4.04
C GLY A 47 14.79 4.31 -2.85
N GLY A 48 14.02 5.38 -2.69
CA GLY A 48 14.01 6.19 -1.47
C GLY A 48 12.84 5.81 -0.57
N LYS A 49 13.06 5.91 0.74
CA LYS A 49 12.08 5.56 1.76
C LYS A 49 10.90 6.52 1.70
N THR A 50 9.69 5.99 1.82
CA THR A 50 8.46 6.79 1.83
C THR A 50 7.83 6.77 3.20
N CYS A 51 7.40 7.93 3.68
CA CYS A 51 6.69 8.09 4.95
C CYS A 51 5.32 8.71 4.72
N VAL A 52 4.35 8.37 5.57
CA VAL A 52 3.04 9.01 5.61
C VAL A 52 3.16 10.32 6.37
N ALA A 53 3.15 11.43 5.67
CA ALA A 53 3.35 12.75 6.27
C ALA A 53 2.06 13.29 6.91
N ALA A 54 0.90 13.00 6.31
CA ALA A 54 -0.40 13.42 6.82
C ALA A 54 -1.53 12.54 6.27
N ILE A 55 -2.60 12.41 7.06
CA ILE A 55 -3.90 11.90 6.60
C ILE A 55 -4.96 12.91 7.00
N LYS A 56 -5.63 13.52 6.02
CA LYS A 56 -6.57 14.62 6.24
C LYS A 56 -7.91 14.32 5.61
N ASN A 57 -9.01 14.50 6.35
CA ASN A 57 -10.34 14.50 5.74
C ASN A 57 -10.51 15.79 4.94
N VAL A 58 -10.85 15.66 3.65
CA VAL A 58 -11.02 16.82 2.76
C VAL A 58 -12.49 17.05 2.39
N ASP A 59 -13.30 15.98 2.40
CA ASP A 59 -14.75 16.03 2.18
C ASP A 59 -15.39 14.74 2.73
N LYS A 60 -16.71 14.61 2.62
CA LYS A 60 -17.47 13.42 2.99
C LYS A 60 -16.90 12.18 2.30
N ASP A 61 -16.39 11.27 3.12
CA ASP A 61 -15.77 10.00 2.72
C ASP A 61 -14.53 10.15 1.81
N LEU A 62 -13.98 11.36 1.64
CA LEU A 62 -12.78 11.64 0.85
C LEU A 62 -11.63 12.10 1.76
N TRP A 63 -10.48 11.45 1.62
CA TRP A 63 -9.30 11.67 2.43
C TRP A 63 -8.10 11.98 1.55
N CYS A 64 -7.26 12.92 1.96
CA CYS A 64 -5.94 13.13 1.38
C CYS A 64 -4.90 12.40 2.23
N VAL A 65 -4.21 11.44 1.62
CA VAL A 65 -3.03 10.77 2.19
C VAL A 65 -1.80 11.38 1.55
N THR A 66 -1.04 12.14 2.34
CA THR A 66 0.19 12.78 1.89
C THR A 66 1.37 11.86 2.19
N LEU A 67 2.13 11.50 1.16
CA LEU A 67 3.36 10.73 1.27
C LEU A 67 4.57 11.61 0.96
N ILE A 68 5.64 11.45 1.72
CA ILE A 68 6.94 12.06 1.43
C ILE A 68 7.91 10.94 1.11
N ALA A 69 8.42 10.93 -0.12
CA ALA A 69 9.45 9.99 -0.55
C ALA A 69 10.82 10.67 -0.57
N GLU A 70 11.79 10.05 0.07
CA GLU A 70 13.19 10.40 -0.10
C GLU A 70 13.59 10.21 -1.57
N SER A 71 14.44 11.08 -2.08
CA SER A 71 14.97 10.96 -3.43
C SER A 71 16.48 10.79 -3.35
N LYS A 72 17.00 9.73 -3.96
CA LYS A 72 18.44 9.59 -4.18
C LYS A 72 18.94 10.43 -5.34
N SER A 73 18.05 10.84 -6.24
CA SER A 73 18.37 11.55 -7.48
C SER A 73 18.29 13.07 -7.34
N THR A 74 17.47 13.56 -6.40
CA THR A 74 17.26 15.00 -6.13
C THR A 74 17.59 15.29 -4.67
N GLN A 75 18.28 16.39 -4.38
CA GLN A 75 18.66 16.78 -3.00
C GLN A 75 17.46 17.03 -2.06
N PHE A 76 16.24 17.08 -2.60
CA PHE A 76 15.01 17.34 -1.84
C PHE A 76 14.06 16.14 -1.89
N PRO A 77 13.40 15.82 -0.76
CA PRO A 77 12.33 14.83 -0.75
C PRO A 77 11.16 15.31 -1.61
N LYS A 78 10.40 14.36 -2.16
CA LYS A 78 9.22 14.63 -2.98
C LYS A 78 7.95 14.34 -2.21
N THR A 79 6.95 15.18 -2.40
CA THR A 79 5.63 15.05 -1.78
C THR A 79 4.62 14.56 -2.81
N PHE A 80 3.80 13.60 -2.40
CA PHE A 80 2.71 13.01 -3.18
C PHE A 80 1.42 13.12 -2.37
N GLU A 81 0.34 13.52 -3.03
CA GLU A 81 -0.97 13.61 -2.40
C GLU A 81 -1.96 12.70 -3.11
N TYR A 82 -2.54 11.77 -2.36
CA TYR A 82 -3.54 10.85 -2.86
C TYR A 82 -4.89 11.18 -2.25
N TYR A 83 -5.84 11.57 -3.10
CA TYR A 83 -7.22 11.85 -2.72
C TYR A 83 -8.06 10.58 -2.91
N LEU A 84 -8.38 9.91 -1.80
CA LEU A 84 -8.85 8.54 -1.77
C LEU A 84 -10.11 8.37 -0.91
N LYS A 85 -10.94 7.42 -1.31
CA LYS A 85 -12.03 6.85 -0.52
C LYS A 85 -11.69 5.42 -0.11
N ALA A 86 -12.40 4.91 0.89
CA ALA A 86 -12.35 3.48 1.20
C ALA A 86 -12.82 2.66 -0.03
N GLY A 87 -12.00 1.71 -0.45
CA GLY A 87 -12.18 0.89 -1.64
C GLY A 87 -11.23 1.25 -2.79
N ASP A 88 -10.68 2.46 -2.80
CA ASP A 88 -9.80 2.92 -3.88
C ASP A 88 -8.46 2.17 -3.88
N THR A 89 -7.83 2.11 -5.04
CA THR A 89 -6.56 1.41 -5.24
C THR A 89 -5.52 2.34 -5.85
N ILE A 90 -4.31 2.34 -5.31
CA ILE A 90 -3.15 3.01 -5.91
C ILE A 90 -2.14 1.97 -6.38
N THR A 91 -1.26 2.38 -7.29
CA THR A 91 -0.13 1.56 -7.75
C THR A 91 1.16 2.15 -7.20
N VAL A 92 2.03 1.29 -6.66
CA VAL A 92 3.30 1.64 -6.01
C VAL A 92 4.35 0.60 -6.39
N TYR A 93 5.62 0.90 -6.12
CA TYR A 93 6.66 -0.13 -6.08
C TYR A 93 6.86 -0.62 -4.64
N ARG A 94 7.25 -1.89 -4.46
CA ARG A 94 7.60 -2.47 -3.13
C ARG A 94 9.09 -2.75 -3.05
N PHE A 95 9.78 -2.12 -2.11
CA PHE A 95 11.20 -2.38 -1.85
C PHE A 95 11.40 -3.81 -1.30
N PRO A 96 12.51 -4.51 -1.61
CA PRO A 96 13.65 -4.09 -2.44
C PRO A 96 13.42 -4.18 -3.95
N ASP A 97 12.36 -4.83 -4.39
CA ASP A 97 12.06 -5.04 -5.82
C ASP A 97 11.28 -3.88 -6.42
N ILE A 98 11.97 -2.77 -6.64
CA ILE A 98 11.39 -1.55 -7.22
C ILE A 98 11.04 -1.68 -8.71
N GLN A 99 11.20 -2.85 -9.32
CA GLN A 99 10.74 -3.11 -10.68
C GLN A 99 9.32 -3.69 -10.71
N ASN A 100 8.84 -4.21 -9.57
CA ASN A 100 7.52 -4.81 -9.47
C ASN A 100 6.49 -3.81 -8.92
N GLU A 101 5.47 -3.54 -9.72
CA GLU A 101 4.33 -2.72 -9.32
C GLU A 101 3.36 -3.54 -8.47
N VAL A 102 2.99 -3.00 -7.32
CA VAL A 102 2.03 -3.56 -6.39
C VAL A 102 0.81 -2.65 -6.34
N LYS A 103 -0.38 -3.26 -6.34
CA LYS A 103 -1.64 -2.55 -6.13
C LYS A 103 -2.01 -2.57 -4.66
N LEU A 104 -2.20 -1.38 -4.09
CA LEU A 104 -2.64 -1.21 -2.71
C LEU A 104 -4.07 -0.73 -2.68
N LYS A 105 -4.97 -1.54 -2.12
CA LYS A 105 -6.37 -1.18 -1.90
C LYS A 105 -6.55 -0.58 -0.51
N PHE A 106 -7.05 0.65 -0.42
CA PHE A 106 -7.36 1.29 0.86
C PHE A 106 -8.67 0.75 1.40
N LYS A 107 -8.64 -0.04 2.47
CA LYS A 107 -9.83 -0.67 3.08
C LYS A 107 -10.57 0.30 3.99
N SER A 108 -9.84 1.12 4.73
CA SER A 108 -10.37 2.19 5.57
C SER A 108 -9.36 3.32 5.70
N ILE A 109 -9.86 4.54 5.89
CA ILE A 109 -9.04 5.73 6.11
C ILE A 109 -9.70 6.55 7.21
N THR A 110 -8.91 6.96 8.19
CA THR A 110 -9.30 7.80 9.33
C THR A 110 -8.27 8.90 9.54
N TRP A 111 -8.50 9.81 10.47
CA TRP A 111 -7.67 11.00 10.71
C TRP A 111 -6.19 10.73 11.06
N ASN A 112 -5.82 9.49 11.35
CA ASN A 112 -4.43 9.13 11.63
C ASN A 112 -4.03 7.72 11.18
N GLU A 113 -4.91 6.98 10.51
CA GLU A 113 -4.64 5.60 10.14
C GLU A 113 -5.30 5.29 8.81
N ALA A 114 -4.54 4.65 7.92
CA ALA A 114 -5.04 4.00 6.72
C ALA A 114 -4.73 2.51 6.81
N VAL A 115 -5.73 1.69 6.50
CA VAL A 115 -5.56 0.25 6.35
C VAL A 115 -5.50 -0.04 4.85
N VAL A 116 -4.38 -0.59 4.40
CA VAL A 116 -4.16 -0.95 3.00
C VAL A 116 -3.98 -2.44 2.84
N GLU A 117 -4.49 -2.99 1.74
CA GLU A 117 -4.39 -4.38 1.38
C GLU A 117 -3.50 -4.48 0.14
N ALA A 118 -2.37 -5.19 0.25
CA ALA A 118 -1.45 -5.38 -0.87
C ALA A 118 -1.84 -6.61 -1.68
N GLY A 119 -2.27 -6.39 -2.93
CA GLY A 119 -2.53 -7.46 -3.89
C GLY A 119 -1.23 -7.92 -4.56
N LYS A 120 -1.06 -9.24 -4.72
CA LYS A 120 -0.04 -9.83 -5.59
C LYS A 120 -0.44 -9.77 -7.06
#